data_AF-A0A2W1LPR2-F1
#
_entry.id   AF-A0A2W1LPR2-F1
#
_cell.length_a   1.000
_cell.length_b   1.000
_cell.length_c   1.000
_cell.angle_alpha   90.00
_cell.angle_beta   90.00
_cell.angle_gamma   90.00
#
_symmetry.space_group_name_H-M   'P 1'
#
loop_
_entity.id
_entity.type
_entity.pdbx_description
1 polymer ?
#
loop_
_entity_poly.entity_id
_entity_poly.type
_entity_poly.pdbx_seq_one_letter_code
_entity_poly.pdbx_strand_id
1 'polypeptide(L)' 'MTKPKRNIGSRTNGLEVDSDVNTDPNREQQLDDSFEAWYENISDQVKQKADLANVPQANVFDSAVNLEEDPS' A
#
# COMPACT_ATOMS: atom_id res chain seq x y z
N MET A 1 -43.74 23.90 -4.53
CA MET A 1 -43.07 22.86 -5.34
C MET A 1 -42.96 21.59 -4.51
N THR A 2 -43.78 20.59 -4.80
CA THR A 2 -43.77 19.30 -4.08
C THR A 2 -42.77 18.39 -4.76
N LYS A 3 -41.76 17.92 -4.04
CA LYS A 3 -40.74 17.00 -4.60
C LYS A 3 -41.42 15.68 -5.02
N PRO A 4 -41.09 15.12 -6.20
CA PRO A 4 -41.70 13.87 -6.63
C PRO A 4 -41.22 12.73 -5.72
N LYS A 5 -42.17 11.92 -5.24
CA LYS A 5 -41.87 10.66 -4.54
C LYS A 5 -41.15 9.75 -5.54
N ARG A 6 -39.86 9.51 -5.31
CA ARG A 6 -39.10 8.51 -6.06
C ARG A 6 -39.70 7.14 -5.73
N ASN A 7 -40.32 6.51 -6.71
CA ASN A 7 -40.63 5.09 -6.68
C ASN A 7 -39.29 4.34 -6.65
N ILE A 8 -38.92 3.83 -5.48
CA ILE A 8 -37.80 2.90 -5.33
C ILE A 8 -38.33 1.56 -5.84
N GLY A 9 -38.11 1.33 -7.13
CA GLY A 9 -38.50 0.12 -7.83
C GLY A 9 -37.66 -1.06 -7.38
N SER A 10 -38.29 -1.93 -6.59
CA SER A 10 -38.32 -3.38 -6.79
C SER A 10 -37.00 -4.16 -6.85
N ARG A 11 -36.63 -4.69 -5.67
CA ARG A 11 -36.18 -6.08 -5.42
C ARG A 11 -35.24 -6.69 -6.46
N THR A 12 -33.94 -6.57 -6.22
CA THR A 12 -33.02 -7.68 -6.44
C THR A 12 -32.66 -8.32 -5.09
N ASN A 13 -32.61 -9.64 -5.00
CA ASN A 13 -32.29 -10.39 -3.77
C ASN A 13 -30.77 -10.34 -3.43
N GLY A 14 -30.17 -9.17 -3.57
CA GLY A 14 -28.83 -8.84 -3.08
C GLY A 14 -28.97 -7.56 -2.28
N LEU A 15 -28.23 -7.42 -1.18
CA LEU A 15 -28.20 -6.19 -0.39
C LEU A 15 -27.89 -5.01 -1.32
N GLU A 16 -28.90 -4.23 -1.69
CA GLU A 16 -28.72 -3.00 -2.46
C GLU A 16 -28.01 -2.03 -1.53
N VAL A 17 -26.69 -1.94 -1.71
CA VAL A 17 -25.88 -0.94 -1.03
C VAL A 17 -26.23 0.40 -1.65
N ASP A 18 -26.60 1.38 -0.83
CA ASP A 18 -26.95 2.72 -1.29
C ASP A 18 -25.79 3.27 -2.11
N SER A 19 -26.00 3.52 -3.41
CA SER A 19 -24.97 4.08 -4.30
C SER A 19 -24.60 5.53 -3.97
N ASP A 20 -25.29 6.14 -2.99
CA ASP A 20 -24.95 7.44 -2.45
C ASP A 20 -23.75 7.29 -1.51
N VAL A 21 -22.61 7.77 -2.01
CA VAL A 21 -21.33 7.79 -1.32
C VAL A 21 -21.34 8.40 0.08
N ASN A 22 -22.31 9.28 0.39
CA ASN A 22 -22.42 9.91 1.71
C ASN A 22 -23.30 9.12 2.70
N THR A 23 -23.94 8.06 2.23
CA THR A 23 -24.93 7.30 3.02
C THR A 23 -24.57 5.81 3.14
N ASP A 24 -23.55 5.33 2.41
CA ASP A 24 -23.08 3.94 2.51
C ASP A 24 -22.22 3.71 3.77
N PRO A 25 -22.72 2.93 4.76
CA PRO A 25 -21.98 2.64 5.98
C PRO A 25 -20.79 1.68 5.76
N ASN A 26 -20.77 0.89 4.69
CA ASN A 26 -19.66 -0.02 4.38
C ASN A 26 -18.48 0.70 3.72
N ARG A 27 -18.69 1.94 3.27
CA ARG A 27 -17.66 2.75 2.62
C ARG A 27 -16.52 3.09 3.57
N GLU A 28 -16.81 3.45 4.82
CA GLU A 28 -15.75 3.82 5.78
C GLU A 28 -14.82 2.63 6.01
N GLN A 29 -15.39 1.43 6.21
CA GLN A 29 -14.60 0.21 6.34
C GLN A 29 -13.76 -0.05 5.08
N GLN A 30 -14.32 0.12 3.88
CA GLN A 30 -13.55 -0.06 2.64
C GLN A 30 -12.42 0.96 2.50
N LEU A 31 -12.63 2.19 2.96
CA LEU A 31 -11.60 3.23 2.95
C LEU A 31 -10.49 2.90 3.94
N ASP A 32 -10.85 2.49 5.16
CA ASP A 32 -9.90 2.03 6.18
C ASP A 32 -9.07 0.84 5.69
N ASP A 33 -9.72 -0.20 5.16
CA ASP A 33 -9.07 -1.39 4.60
C ASP A 33 -8.11 -1.00 3.46
N SER A 34 -8.54 -0.08 2.58
CA SER A 34 -7.71 0.39 1.46
C SER A 34 -6.52 1.22 1.93
N PHE A 35 -6.69 2.00 3.00
CA PHE A 35 -5.63 2.81 3.57
C PHE A 35 -4.59 1.95 4.29
N GLU A 36 -5.03 0.96 5.06
CA GLU A 36 -4.16 -0.01 5.72
C GLU A 36 -3.33 -0.79 4.70
N ALA A 37 -3.97 -1.36 3.66
CA ALA A 37 -3.28 -2.08 2.60
C ALA A 37 -2.25 -1.20 1.86
N TRP A 38 -2.58 0.07 1.61
CA TRP A 38 -1.63 1.01 1.00
C TRP A 38 -0.44 1.28 1.92
N TYR A 39 -0.68 1.49 3.22
CA TYR A 39 0.37 1.78 4.19
C TYR A 39 1.36 0.62 4.35
N GLU A 40 0.85 -0.61 4.46
CA GLU A 40 1.68 -1.82 4.55
C GLU A 40 2.58 -1.99 3.32
N ASN A 41 2.03 -1.82 2.12
CA ASN A 41 2.79 -1.90 0.87
C ASN A 41 3.94 -0.88 0.80
N ILE A 42 3.71 0.36 1.26
CA ILE A 42 4.78 1.38 1.31
C ILE A 42 5.85 0.99 2.32
N SER A 43 5.46 0.47 3.50
CA SER A 43 6.40 0.00 4.52
C SER A 43 7.34 -1.09 3.97
N ASP A 44 6.79 -2.05 3.23
CA ASP A 44 7.57 -3.14 2.64
C ASP A 44 8.50 -2.66 1.53
N GLN A 45 8.05 -1.73 0.68
CA GLN A 45 8.92 -1.11 -0.33
C GLN A 45 10.08 -0.33 0.29
N VAL A 46 9.84 0.36 1.40
CA VAL A 46 10.90 1.09 2.11
C VAL A 46 11.94 0.11 2.69
N LYS A 47 11.50 -0.97 3.32
CA LYS A 47 12.41 -2.01 3.85
C LYS A 47 13.26 -2.63 2.76
N GLN A 48 12.65 -3.06 1.65
CA GLN A 48 13.38 -3.65 0.52
C GLN A 48 14.43 -2.71 -0.06
N LYS A 49 14.11 -1.41 -0.17
CA LYS A 49 15.06 -0.41 -0.66
C LYS A 49 16.17 -0.13 0.35
N ALA A 50 15.87 -0.13 1.65
CA ALA A 50 16.88 0.02 2.69
C ALA A 50 17.85 -1.16 2.68
N ASP A 51 17.34 -2.38 2.55
CA ASP A 51 18.16 -3.60 2.46
C ASP A 51 19.03 -3.59 1.20
N LEU A 52 18.50 -3.12 0.05
CA LEU A 52 19.27 -3.00 -1.18
C LEU A 52 20.35 -1.89 -1.10
N ALA A 53 20.04 -0.79 -0.43
CA ALA A 53 20.97 0.33 -0.24
C ALA A 53 22.01 0.06 0.86
N ASN A 54 21.87 -1.03 1.62
CA ASN A 54 22.82 -1.43 2.64
C ASN A 54 24.07 -2.06 2.02
N VAL A 55 24.89 -1.21 1.40
CA VAL A 55 26.19 -1.60 0.86
C VAL A 55 27.28 -1.43 1.93
N PRO A 56 28.24 -2.37 2.04
CA PRO A 56 29.38 -2.21 2.93
C PRO A 56 30.10 -0.89 2.67
N GLN A 57 30.46 -0.17 3.74
CA GLN A 57 31.22 1.07 3.65
C GLN A 57 32.65 0.86 3.12
N ALA A 58 33.16 -0.37 3.22
CA ALA A 58 34.46 -0.75 2.69
C ALA A 58 34.47 -0.68 1.17
N ASN A 59 35.41 0.09 0.63
CA ASN A 59 35.64 0.14 -0.79
C ASN A 59 36.27 -1.18 -1.28
N VAL A 60 35.78 -1.71 -2.40
CA VAL A 60 36.33 -2.93 -3.04
C VAL A 60 37.81 -2.77 -3.39
N PHE A 61 38.25 -1.55 -3.70
CA PHE A 61 39.65 -1.27 -4.00
C PHE A 61 40.52 -1.28 -2.75
N ASP A 62 40.03 -0.79 -1.61
CA ASP A 62 40.77 -0.79 -0.34
C ASP A 62 40.95 -2.21 0.22
N SER A 63 40.02 -3.13 -0.13
CA SER A 63 40.05 -4.53 0.31
C SER A 63 41.08 -5.37 -0.46
N ALA A 64 41.40 -4.99 -1.70
CA ALA A 64 42.34 -5.71 -2.55
C ALA A 64 43.81 -5.41 -2.23
N VAL A 65 44.11 -4.27 -1.60
CA VAL A 65 45.48 -3.86 -1.25
C VAL A 65 46.13 -4.84 -0.25
N ASN A 66 45.34 -5.51 0.58
CA ASN A 66 45.84 -6.47 1.58
C ASN A 66 46.04 -7.89 1.03
N LEU A 67 45.76 -8.16 -0.25
CA LEU A 67 45.89 -9.50 -0.84
C LEU A 67 47.21 -9.71 -1.61
N GLU A 68 47.93 -8.64 -1.97
CA GLU A 68 49.19 -8.74 -2.72
C GLU A 68 50.46 -8.69 -1.84
N GLU A 69 50.32 -8.56 -0.51
CA GLU A 69 51.45 -8.69 0.42
C GLU A 69 51.57 -10.12 0.95
N ASP A 70 51.81 -11.09 0.05
CA ASP A 70 52.44 -12.36 0.42
C ASP A 70 53.90 -12.34 -0.09
N PRO A 71 54.86 -11.94 0.76
CA PRO A 71 56.27 -11.90 0.38
C PRO A 71 56.90 -13.30 0.39
N SER A 72 57.40 -13.74 -0.77
CA SER A 72 58.48 -14.74 -0.86
C SER A 72 59.65 -14.18 -1.65
#